data_AF-A0A7W8RI69-F1
#
_entry.id   AF-A0A7W8RI69-F1
#
_cell.length_a   1.000
_cell.length_b   1.000
_cell.length_c   1.000
_cell.angle_alpha   90.00
_cell.angle_beta   90.00
_cell.angle_gamma   90.00
#
_symmetry.space_group_name_H-M   'P 1'
#
loop_
_entity.id
_entity.type
_entity.pdbx_description
1 polymer ?
#
loop_
_entity_poly.entity_id
_entity_poly.type
_entity_poly.pdbx_seq_one_letter_code
_entity_poly.pdbx_strand_id
1 'polypeptide(L)'
;MTLGVGMAHAQEARIAAVNSDRILRESAAAKAAQLKLEAEFAKRDKDLADMAQKLKSMSDALDKNGATMSATDRAQKQRDLSQLDSDFQRKQREFREDLNQRRNEELAAVLDRANKVIKQIAETQHYDLIVQEAVYVSPRIDITDQVLKALAASGN
;
A
#
# COMPACT_ATOMS: atom_id res chain seq x y z
N MET A 1 -23.62 40.37 -53.26
CA MET A 1 -23.03 40.18 -51.92
C MET A 1 -23.20 38.73 -51.53
N THR A 2 -22.17 37.91 -51.69
CA THR A 2 -22.14 36.51 -51.25
C THR A 2 -21.59 36.45 -49.82
N LEU A 3 -22.45 36.12 -48.85
CA LEU A 3 -22.06 35.86 -47.46
C LEU A 3 -21.33 34.51 -47.39
N GLY A 4 -20.03 34.54 -47.09
CA GLY A 4 -19.25 33.33 -46.83
C GLY A 4 -19.55 32.79 -45.43
N VAL A 5 -20.10 31.58 -45.36
CA VAL A 5 -20.30 30.86 -44.10
C VAL A 5 -18.96 30.27 -43.67
N GLY A 6 -18.28 30.92 -42.71
CA GLY A 6 -17.09 30.35 -42.08
C GLY A 6 -17.52 29.22 -41.13
N MET A 7 -17.18 27.97 -41.46
CA MET A 7 -17.28 26.87 -40.49
C MET A 7 -16.23 27.09 -39.41
N ALA A 8 -16.68 27.43 -38.19
CA ALA A 8 -15.82 27.43 -37.02
C ALA A 8 -15.48 25.96 -36.68
N HIS A 9 -14.26 25.53 -37.01
CA HIS A 9 -13.72 24.28 -36.49
C HIS A 9 -13.37 24.50 -35.02
N ALA A 10 -14.21 24.00 -34.11
CA ALA A 10 -13.83 23.85 -32.72
C ALA A 10 -12.67 22.84 -32.66
N GLN A 11 -11.53 23.25 -32.11
CA GLN A 11 -10.42 22.35 -31.84
C GLN A 11 -10.89 21.35 -30.78
N GLU A 12 -11.00 20.08 -31.16
CA GLU A 12 -11.51 19.03 -30.28
C GLU A 12 -10.52 18.80 -29.14
N ALA A 13 -10.96 19.07 -27.91
CA ALA A 13 -10.13 18.91 -26.71
C ALA A 13 -9.73 17.43 -26.55
N ARG A 14 -8.43 17.18 -26.40
CA ARG A 14 -7.89 15.84 -26.17
C ARG A 14 -7.91 15.52 -24.68
N ILE A 15 -8.93 14.78 -24.28
CA ILE A 15 -9.11 14.34 -22.90
C ILE A 15 -8.76 12.86 -22.79
N ALA A 16 -7.91 12.53 -21.84
CA ALA A 16 -7.64 11.16 -21.41
C ALA A 16 -8.07 10.97 -19.95
N ALA A 17 -8.17 9.71 -19.53
CA ALA A 17 -8.45 9.35 -18.16
C ALA A 17 -7.51 8.25 -17.68
N VAL A 18 -7.26 8.23 -16.37
CA VAL A 18 -6.42 7.23 -15.71
C VAL A 18 -7.07 6.73 -14.43
N ASN A 19 -6.77 5.48 -14.11
CA ASN A 19 -7.12 4.87 -12.83
C ASN A 19 -5.89 4.77 -11.94
N SER A 20 -5.69 5.77 -11.08
CA SER A 20 -4.55 5.87 -10.16
C SER A 20 -4.47 4.69 -9.19
N ASP A 21 -5.63 4.22 -8.75
CA ASP A 21 -5.82 3.04 -7.90
C ASP A 21 -5.27 1.76 -8.54
N ARG A 22 -5.57 1.56 -9.82
CA ARG A 22 -5.08 0.44 -10.61
C ARG A 22 -3.58 0.58 -10.89
N ILE A 23 -3.09 1.79 -11.18
CA ILE A 23 -1.65 2.06 -11.34
C ILE A 23 -0.90 1.67 -10.07
N LEU A 24 -1.39 2.08 -8.91
CA LEU A 24 -0.77 1.75 -7.63
C LEU A 24 -0.78 0.26 -7.32
N ARG A 25 -1.84 -0.47 -7.67
CA ARG A 25 -1.92 -1.92 -7.40
C ARG A 25 -1.14 -2.77 -8.39
N GLU A 26 -1.15 -2.40 -9.68
CA GLU A 26 -0.63 -3.24 -10.76
C GLU A 26 0.80 -2.91 -11.17
N SER A 27 1.31 -1.71 -10.83
CA SER A 27 2.66 -1.30 -11.25
C SER A 27 3.75 -2.23 -10.69
N ALA A 28 4.77 -2.46 -11.51
CA ALA A 28 5.95 -3.23 -11.11
C ALA A 28 6.64 -2.61 -9.90
N ALA A 29 6.69 -1.27 -9.83
CA ALA A 29 7.26 -0.54 -8.70
C ALA A 29 6.52 -0.82 -7.38
N ALA A 30 5.18 -0.86 -7.39
CA ALA A 30 4.41 -1.18 -6.20
C ALA A 30 4.58 -2.64 -5.77
N LYS A 31 4.64 -3.58 -6.71
CA LYS A 31 4.93 -5.00 -6.41
C LYS A 31 6.32 -5.16 -5.81
N ALA A 32 7.32 -4.46 -6.34
CA ALA A 32 8.68 -4.48 -5.81
C ALA A 32 8.75 -3.86 -4.40
N ALA A 33 8.05 -2.74 -4.18
CA ALA A 33 7.93 -2.13 -2.85
C ALA A 33 7.29 -3.09 -1.84
N GLN A 34 6.22 -3.79 -2.23
CA GLN A 34 5.56 -4.78 -1.38
C GLN A 34 6.53 -5.89 -0.96
N LEU A 35 7.28 -6.49 -1.90
CA LEU A 35 8.27 -7.53 -1.59
C LEU A 35 9.39 -7.02 -0.68
N LYS A 36 9.83 -5.77 -0.88
CA LYS A 36 10.83 -5.13 -0.03
C LYS A 36 10.32 -4.94 1.39
N LEU A 37 9.08 -4.47 1.56
CA LEU A 37 8.44 -4.32 2.87
C LEU A 37 8.27 -5.68 3.56
N GLU A 38 7.84 -6.71 2.84
CA GLU A 38 7.74 -8.06 3.38
C GLU A 38 9.10 -8.56 3.89
N ALA A 39 10.16 -8.40 3.10
CA ALA A 39 11.51 -8.80 3.51
C ALA A 39 12.02 -8.01 4.72
N GLU A 40 11.79 -6.69 4.76
CA GLU A 40 12.22 -5.81 5.84
C GLU A 40 11.51 -6.12 7.17
N PHE A 41 10.22 -6.49 7.10
CA PHE A 41 9.39 -6.73 8.29
C PHE A 41 9.26 -8.21 8.68
N ALA A 42 9.69 -9.15 7.83
CA ALA A 42 9.55 -10.60 8.04
C ALA A 42 10.08 -11.08 9.41
N LYS A 43 11.24 -10.56 9.85
CA LYS A 43 11.81 -10.94 11.14
C LYS A 43 10.93 -10.49 12.30
N ARG A 44 10.44 -9.25 12.26
CA ARG A 44 9.60 -8.67 13.33
C ARG A 44 8.23 -9.34 13.38
N ASP A 45 7.68 -9.68 12.21
CA ASP A 45 6.43 -10.44 12.11
C ASP A 45 6.57 -11.83 12.75
N LYS A 46 7.67 -12.54 12.43
CA LYS A 46 8.00 -13.82 13.08
C LYS A 46 8.16 -13.69 14.59
N ASP A 47 8.90 -12.68 15.06
CA ASP A 47 9.09 -12.44 16.49
C ASP A 47 7.76 -12.19 17.21
N LEU A 48 6.83 -11.43 16.59
CA LEU A 48 5.48 -11.22 17.13
C LEU A 48 4.65 -12.51 17.14
N ALA A 49 4.73 -13.34 16.11
CA ALA A 49 4.04 -14.63 16.06
C ALA A 49 4.55 -15.58 17.16
N ASP A 50 5.87 -15.64 17.36
CA ASP A 50 6.49 -16.45 18.41
C ASP A 50 6.09 -15.96 19.82
N MET A 51 6.02 -14.63 20.04
CA MET A 51 5.51 -14.04 21.28
C MET A 51 4.04 -14.39 21.54
N ALA A 52 3.19 -14.30 20.51
CA ALA A 52 1.78 -14.65 20.61
C ALA A 52 1.58 -16.13 20.98
N GLN A 53 2.36 -17.03 20.36
CA GLN A 53 2.32 -18.45 20.67
C GLN A 53 2.78 -18.73 22.11
N LYS A 54 3.81 -18.01 22.58
CA LYS A 54 4.30 -18.12 23.96
C LYS A 54 3.27 -17.62 24.97
N LEU A 55 2.60 -16.50 24.71
CA LEU A 55 1.50 -15.98 25.53
C LEU A 55 0.38 -17.01 25.67
N LYS A 56 -0.08 -17.58 24.54
CA LYS A 56 -1.10 -18.63 24.53
C LYS A 56 -0.68 -19.84 25.36
N SER A 57 0.55 -20.32 25.16
CA SER A 57 1.07 -21.49 25.87
C SER A 57 1.19 -21.25 27.39
N MET A 58 1.60 -20.05 27.80
CA MET A 58 1.69 -19.68 29.22
C MET A 58 0.32 -19.53 29.88
N SER A 59 -0.65 -18.94 29.16
CA SER A 59 -2.05 -18.87 29.60
C SER A 59 -2.64 -20.27 29.79
N ASP A 60 -2.58 -21.11 28.76
CA ASP A 60 -3.10 -22.48 28.80
C ASP A 60 -2.46 -23.32 29.94
N ALA A 61 -1.17 -23.10 30.22
CA ALA A 61 -0.47 -23.78 31.31
C ALA A 61 -0.91 -23.30 32.70
N LEU A 62 -1.18 -22.00 32.87
CA LEU A 62 -1.74 -21.43 34.09
C LEU A 62 -3.18 -21.88 34.31
N ASP A 63 -3.98 -21.98 33.26
CA ASP A 63 -5.38 -22.43 33.37
C ASP A 63 -5.47 -23.91 33.75
N LYS A 64 -4.65 -24.76 33.13
CA LYS A 64 -4.66 -26.23 33.38
C LYS A 64 -3.99 -26.63 34.68
N ASN A 65 -2.79 -26.10 34.94
CA ASN A 65 -1.97 -26.51 36.08
C ASN A 65 -2.10 -25.54 37.25
N GLY A 66 -2.86 -24.46 37.08
CA GLY A 66 -3.00 -23.41 38.06
C GLY A 66 -3.31 -23.95 39.43
N ALA A 67 -4.33 -24.80 39.56
CA ALA A 67 -4.78 -25.33 40.85
C ALA A 67 -3.72 -26.18 41.59
N THR A 68 -2.80 -26.82 40.88
CA THR A 68 -1.77 -27.71 41.48
C THR A 68 -0.44 -26.98 41.76
N MET A 69 -0.28 -25.74 41.31
CA MET A 69 0.93 -24.94 41.55
C MET A 69 0.98 -24.38 42.98
N SER A 70 2.20 -24.16 43.48
CA SER A 70 2.42 -23.35 44.69
C SER A 70 1.95 -21.90 44.46
N ALA A 71 1.59 -21.21 45.54
CA ALA A 71 1.18 -19.80 45.44
C ALA A 71 2.29 -18.92 44.85
N THR A 72 3.54 -19.17 45.24
CA THR A 72 4.73 -18.45 44.75
C THR A 72 4.96 -18.68 43.25
N ASP A 73 4.92 -19.93 42.80
CA ASP A 73 5.14 -20.24 41.37
C ASP A 73 4.01 -19.68 40.50
N ARG A 74 2.77 -19.75 40.99
CA ARG A 74 1.60 -19.20 40.28
C ARG A 74 1.74 -17.68 40.13
N ALA A 75 2.09 -16.98 41.20
CA ALA A 75 2.30 -15.55 41.18
C ALA A 75 3.46 -15.15 40.25
N GLN A 76 4.56 -15.93 40.22
CA GLN A 76 5.66 -15.68 39.28
C GLN A 76 5.20 -15.80 37.83
N LYS A 77 4.52 -16.90 37.46
CA LYS A 77 4.05 -17.11 36.09
C LYS A 77 3.01 -16.07 35.66
N GLN A 78 2.14 -15.62 36.55
CA GLN A 78 1.20 -14.52 36.27
C GLN A 78 1.91 -13.20 35.98
N ARG A 79 2.97 -12.88 36.74
CA ARG A 79 3.81 -11.70 36.48
C ARG A 79 4.53 -11.81 35.14
N ASP A 80 5.14 -12.95 34.85
CA ASP A 80 5.83 -13.18 33.58
C ASP A 80 4.86 -13.07 32.39
N LEU A 81 3.64 -13.62 32.52
CA LEU A 81 2.59 -13.51 31.52
C LEU A 81 2.20 -12.05 31.27
N SER A 82 1.94 -11.29 32.33
CA SER A 82 1.57 -9.87 32.25
C SER A 82 2.67 -9.02 31.62
N GLN A 83 3.93 -9.31 31.96
CA GLN A 83 5.09 -8.63 31.38
C GLN A 83 5.25 -8.93 29.88
N LEU A 84 5.11 -10.20 29.50
CA LEU A 84 5.17 -10.61 28.09
C LEU A 84 4.03 -10.01 27.28
N ASP A 85 2.81 -9.94 27.84
CA ASP A 85 1.65 -9.35 27.17
C ASP A 85 1.87 -7.86 26.93
N SER A 86 2.33 -7.14 27.94
CA SER A 86 2.67 -5.71 27.81
C SER A 86 3.74 -5.46 26.74
N ASP A 87 4.78 -6.30 26.67
CA ASP A 87 5.83 -6.21 25.63
C ASP A 87 5.25 -6.53 24.23
N PHE A 88 4.44 -7.58 24.11
CA PHE A 88 3.78 -7.95 22.86
C PHE A 88 2.90 -6.80 22.33
N GLN A 89 2.05 -6.23 23.18
CA GLN A 89 1.18 -5.11 22.79
C GLN A 89 1.99 -3.89 22.34
N ARG A 90 3.10 -3.57 23.02
CA ARG A 90 4.00 -2.48 22.61
C ARG A 90 4.61 -2.77 21.24
N LYS A 91 5.27 -3.90 21.07
CA LYS A 91 5.92 -4.28 19.80
C LYS A 91 4.93 -4.39 18.65
N GLN A 92 3.71 -4.85 18.91
CA GLN A 92 2.66 -4.93 17.90
C GLN A 92 2.21 -3.54 17.42
N ARG A 93 2.13 -2.55 18.34
CA ARG A 93 1.85 -1.15 17.96
C ARG A 93 2.99 -0.57 17.12
N GLU A 94 4.22 -0.67 17.60
CA GLU A 94 5.42 -0.21 16.88
C GLU A 94 5.52 -0.85 15.49
N PHE A 95 5.30 -2.16 15.38
CA PHE A 95 5.29 -2.86 14.10
C PHE A 95 4.23 -2.31 13.13
N ARG A 96 3.00 -2.09 13.61
CA ARG A 96 1.93 -1.55 12.76
C ARG A 96 2.22 -0.11 12.32
N GLU A 97 2.72 0.72 13.23
CA GLU A 97 3.08 2.11 12.94
C GLU A 97 4.19 2.19 11.90
N ASP A 98 5.29 1.46 12.13
CA ASP A 98 6.43 1.42 11.21
C ASP A 98 6.04 0.85 9.85
N LEU A 99 5.26 -0.24 9.81
CA LEU A 99 4.81 -0.86 8.57
C LEU A 99 3.92 0.11 7.78
N ASN A 100 2.98 0.79 8.44
CA ASN A 100 2.12 1.77 7.80
C ASN A 100 2.92 2.97 7.28
N GLN A 101 3.88 3.47 8.07
CA GLN A 101 4.76 4.55 7.65
C GLN A 101 5.54 4.15 6.39
N ARG A 102 6.25 3.02 6.43
CA ARG A 102 7.06 2.55 5.30
C ARG A 102 6.21 2.24 4.07
N ARG A 103 5.02 1.68 4.26
CA ARG A 103 4.05 1.48 3.17
C ARG A 103 3.64 2.81 2.52
N ASN A 104 3.33 3.82 3.32
CA ASN A 104 2.93 5.13 2.81
C ASN A 104 4.07 5.82 2.05
N GLU A 105 5.30 5.72 2.55
CA GLU A 105 6.50 6.25 1.88
C GLU A 105 6.73 5.61 0.51
N GLU A 106 6.66 4.28 0.43
CA GLU A 106 6.83 3.56 -0.84
C GLU A 106 5.68 3.84 -1.82
N LEU A 107 4.42 3.91 -1.33
CA LEU A 107 3.28 4.29 -2.17
C LEU A 107 3.38 5.72 -2.70
N ALA A 108 3.83 6.66 -1.87
CA ALA A 108 4.07 8.04 -2.29
C ALA A 108 5.15 8.10 -3.39
N ALA A 109 6.21 7.31 -3.28
CA ALA A 109 7.25 7.22 -4.30
C ALA A 109 6.71 6.64 -5.63
N VAL A 110 5.82 5.66 -5.59
CA VAL A 110 5.15 5.13 -6.78
C VAL A 110 4.25 6.17 -7.42
N LEU A 111 3.46 6.90 -6.63
CA LEU A 111 2.60 7.99 -7.11
C LEU A 111 3.39 9.10 -7.78
N ASP A 112 4.50 9.55 -7.19
CA ASP A 112 5.34 10.59 -7.78
C ASP A 112 5.89 10.16 -9.16
N ARG A 113 6.35 8.91 -9.28
CA ARG A 113 6.78 8.34 -10.57
C ARG A 113 5.63 8.25 -11.57
N ALA A 114 4.46 7.79 -11.14
CA ALA A 114 3.27 7.73 -11.97
C ALA A 114 2.89 9.11 -12.53
N ASN A 115 2.88 10.14 -11.69
CA ASN A 115 2.58 11.51 -12.10
C ASN A 115 3.57 12.03 -13.14
N LYS A 116 4.87 11.75 -13.00
CA LYS A 116 5.89 12.12 -14.00
C LYS A 116 5.64 11.43 -15.34
N VAL A 117 5.35 10.14 -15.33
CA VAL A 117 5.04 9.37 -16.54
C VAL A 117 3.75 9.87 -17.21
N ILE A 118 2.70 10.13 -16.43
CA ILE A 118 1.44 10.69 -16.92
C ILE A 118 1.69 12.04 -17.60
N LYS A 119 2.50 12.91 -16.99
CA LYS A 119 2.86 14.21 -17.58
C LYS A 119 3.63 14.06 -18.90
N GLN A 120 4.61 13.17 -18.95
CA GLN A 120 5.36 12.89 -20.19
C GLN A 120 4.45 12.38 -21.31
N ILE A 121 3.51 11.49 -20.99
CA ILE A 121 2.51 10.99 -21.94
C ILE A 121 1.60 12.13 -22.40
N ALA A 122 1.15 13.00 -21.48
CA ALA A 122 0.34 14.17 -21.78
C ALA A 122 1.02 15.07 -22.81
N GLU A 123 2.28 15.42 -22.57
CA GLU A 123 3.08 16.28 -23.43
C GLU A 123 3.35 15.64 -24.80
N THR A 124 3.70 14.34 -24.82
CA THR A 124 4.04 13.61 -26.05
C THR A 124 2.83 13.39 -26.96
N GLN A 125 1.65 13.17 -26.40
CA GLN A 125 0.41 12.93 -27.17
C GLN A 125 -0.47 14.18 -27.31
N HIS A 126 -0.03 15.30 -26.74
CA HIS A 126 -0.75 16.57 -26.74
C HIS A 126 -2.15 16.43 -26.12
N TYR A 127 -2.25 15.80 -24.95
CA TYR A 127 -3.48 15.82 -24.16
C TYR A 127 -3.64 17.19 -23.48
N ASP A 128 -4.84 17.74 -23.56
CA ASP A 128 -5.20 19.01 -22.89
C ASP A 128 -5.58 18.76 -21.42
N LEU A 129 -6.11 17.57 -21.12
CA LEU A 129 -6.55 17.19 -19.78
C LEU A 129 -6.42 15.68 -19.56
N ILE A 130 -5.93 15.29 -18.39
CA ILE A 130 -6.00 13.91 -17.90
C ILE A 130 -6.85 13.90 -16.63
N VAL A 131 -7.95 13.16 -16.69
CA VAL A 131 -8.92 13.05 -15.60
C VAL A 131 -8.58 11.85 -14.72
N GLN A 132 -8.64 12.07 -13.42
CA GLN A 132 -8.57 11.02 -12.39
C GLN A 132 -9.97 10.86 -11.77
N GLU A 133 -10.24 9.69 -11.19
CA GLU A 133 -11.45 9.44 -10.37
C GLU A 133 -12.80 9.65 -11.09
N ALA A 134 -12.86 9.42 -12.40
CA ALA A 134 -14.11 9.49 -13.14
C ALA A 134 -15.02 8.27 -12.82
N VAL A 135 -16.32 8.54 -12.64
CA VAL A 135 -17.35 7.50 -12.38
C VAL A 135 -17.44 6.49 -13.53
N TYR A 136 -17.25 6.96 -14.76
CA TYR A 136 -17.20 6.14 -15.95
C TYR A 136 -16.13 6.66 -16.91
N VAL A 137 -15.33 5.75 -17.44
CA VAL A 137 -14.31 6.03 -18.45
C VAL A 137 -14.53 5.08 -19.61
N SER A 138 -14.69 5.62 -20.82
CA SER A 138 -14.71 4.76 -22.01
C SER A 138 -13.31 4.20 -22.27
N PRO A 139 -13.14 2.91 -22.64
CA PRO A 139 -11.83 2.33 -22.91
C PRO A 139 -11.00 3.07 -23.96
N ARG A 140 -11.66 3.83 -24.86
CA ARG A 140 -11.01 4.64 -25.91
C ARG A 140 -10.11 5.74 -25.35
N ILE A 141 -10.44 6.30 -24.19
CA ILE A 141 -9.71 7.43 -23.58
C ILE A 141 -8.97 7.00 -22.31
N ASP A 142 -9.08 5.73 -21.91
CA ASP A 142 -8.36 5.18 -20.77
C ASP A 142 -6.91 4.90 -21.17
N ILE A 143 -5.97 5.64 -20.59
CA ILE A 143 -4.54 5.45 -20.84
C ILE A 143 -3.84 4.69 -19.70
N THR A 144 -4.59 4.09 -18.77
CA THR A 144 -4.05 3.40 -17.58
C THR A 144 -3.02 2.33 -17.96
N ASP A 145 -3.32 1.48 -18.94
CA ASP A 145 -2.39 0.44 -19.40
C ASP A 145 -1.13 1.04 -20.04
N GLN A 146 -1.25 2.19 -20.70
CA GLN A 146 -0.11 2.89 -21.27
C GLN A 146 0.80 3.43 -20.17
N VAL A 147 0.22 4.03 -19.13
CA VAL A 147 0.96 4.51 -17.96
C VAL A 147 1.64 3.34 -17.24
N LEU A 148 0.96 2.22 -17.04
CA LEU A 148 1.53 1.01 -16.43
C LEU A 148 2.74 0.48 -17.21
N LYS A 149 2.65 0.43 -18.55
CA LYS A 149 3.77 0.01 -19.41
C LYS A 149 4.94 0.97 -19.34
N ALA A 150 4.68 2.27 -19.40
CA ALA A 150 5.72 3.30 -19.33
C ALA A 150 6.41 3.30 -17.95
N LEU A 151 5.66 3.11 -16.85
CA LEU A 151 6.22 2.96 -15.51
C LEU A 151 7.15 1.75 -15.38
N ALA A 152 6.81 0.63 -16.02
CA ALA A 152 7.68 -0.54 -16.04
C ALA A 152 8.97 -0.28 -16.84
N ALA A 153 8.89 0.49 -17.93
CA ALA A 153 10.05 0.82 -18.77
C ALA A 153 10.99 1.85 -18.14
N SER A 154 10.46 2.81 -17.36
CA SER A 154 11.27 3.82 -16.64
C SER A 154 11.88 3.31 -15.32
N GLY A 155 11.59 2.06 -14.93
CA GLY A 155 12.08 1.43 -13.70
C GLY A 155 13.35 0.59 -13.85
N ASN A 156 13.93 0.54 -15.06
CA ASN A 156 15.22 -0.09 -15.36
C ASN A 156 16.34 0.94 -15.44
#